data_AF-A0A0W7TGS1-F1
#
_entry.id   AF-A0A0W7TGS1-F1
#
_cell.length_a   1.000
_cell.length_b   1.000
_cell.length_c   1.000
_cell.angle_alpha   90.00
_cell.angle_beta   90.00
_cell.angle_gamma   90.00
#
_symmetry.space_group_name_H-M   'P 1'
#
loop_
_entity.id
_entity.type
_entity.pdbx_description
1 polymer ?
#
loop_
_entity_poly.entity_id
_entity_poly.type
_entity_poly.pdbx_seq_one_letter_code
_entity_poly.pdbx_strand_id
1 'polypeptide(L)'
;MSFLDDTKTVGTAIWAIGILEIIAAIILFVGAFVDDDMNDEVVGWVILGVGELICAIIYFAFGQQIRGGKQVHNKIIDKLEVTSGEDTSSKFGVLTQLVHVVGYTTVVIGIFYIIGSFGFDDIGGSIVTGIIDLIIGIIILWVYKKITDGNVTTFDKVMWVVLIVVFIICIISALLSMFGGDGVGLIISLIVGILNFIVYICMLVWMFDADVKAKFGM
;
A
#
# COMPACT_ATOMS: atom_id res chain seq x y z
N MET A 1 18.10 19.39 -5.24
CA MET A 1 17.44 18.57 -4.19
C MET A 1 17.98 17.17 -4.31
N SER A 2 18.25 16.49 -3.19
CA SER A 2 18.62 15.07 -3.22
C SER A 2 17.46 14.24 -3.75
N PHE A 3 17.74 13.18 -4.51
CA PHE A 3 16.72 12.26 -5.03
C PHE A 3 15.82 11.70 -3.92
N LEU A 4 16.39 11.50 -2.73
CA LEU A 4 15.70 10.98 -1.54
C LEU A 4 14.89 12.05 -0.79
N ASP A 5 15.05 13.34 -1.10
CA ASP A 5 14.32 14.44 -0.45
C ASP A 5 13.08 14.89 -1.23
N ASP A 6 12.95 14.47 -2.49
CA ASP A 6 11.89 14.94 -3.37
C ASP A 6 10.63 14.07 -3.24
N THR A 7 9.54 14.65 -2.74
CA THR A 7 8.25 13.99 -2.63
C THR A 7 7.71 13.53 -3.99
N LYS A 8 8.03 14.25 -5.08
CA LYS A 8 7.59 13.87 -6.44
C LYS A 8 8.25 12.61 -6.95
N THR A 9 9.49 12.33 -6.54
CA THR A 9 10.17 11.06 -6.84
C THR A 9 9.39 9.90 -6.24
N VAL A 10 9.03 10.02 -4.96
CA VAL A 10 8.25 9.01 -4.25
C VAL A 10 6.86 8.85 -4.87
N GLY A 11 6.19 9.95 -5.18
CA GLY A 11 4.91 9.92 -5.90
C GLY A 11 5.00 9.23 -7.25
N THR A 12 6.10 9.43 -7.99
CA THR A 12 6.33 8.78 -9.29
C THR A 12 6.55 7.29 -9.14
N ALA A 13 7.29 6.86 -8.11
CA ALA A 13 7.46 5.45 -7.81
C ALA A 13 6.14 4.77 -7.42
N ILE A 14 5.36 5.37 -6.51
CA ILE A 14 4.05 4.85 -6.08
C ILE A 14 3.06 4.80 -7.26
N TRP A 15 3.06 5.81 -8.12
CA TRP A 15 2.22 5.82 -9.32
C TRP A 15 2.58 4.69 -10.28
N ALA A 16 3.88 4.44 -10.49
CA ALA A 16 4.36 3.34 -11.32
C ALA A 16 4.02 1.98 -10.70
N ILE A 17 4.12 1.83 -9.37
CA ILE A 17 3.65 0.64 -8.64
C ILE A 17 2.17 0.42 -8.95
N GLY A 18 1.32 1.43 -8.78
CA GLY A 18 -0.11 1.30 -9.08
C GLY A 18 -0.42 0.83 -10.51
N ILE A 19 0.36 1.26 -11.52
CA ILE A 19 0.20 0.75 -12.90
C ILE A 19 0.56 -0.73 -12.98
N LEU A 20 1.67 -1.14 -12.36
CA LEU A 20 2.13 -2.53 -12.38
C LEU A 20 1.15 -3.45 -11.64
N GLU A 21 0.59 -2.98 -10.51
CA GLU A 21 -0.44 -3.70 -9.77
C GLU A 21 -1.75 -3.81 -10.58
N ILE A 22 -2.12 -2.78 -11.37
CA ILE A 22 -3.27 -2.89 -12.29
C ILE A 22 -3.03 -4.00 -13.32
N ILE A 23 -1.81 -4.07 -13.88
CA ILE A 23 -1.44 -5.12 -14.83
C ILE A 23 -1.47 -6.49 -14.13
N ALA A 24 -0.92 -6.60 -12.93
CA ALA A 24 -0.92 -7.84 -12.14
C ALA A 24 -2.34 -8.32 -11.84
N ALA A 25 -3.24 -7.42 -11.43
CA ALA A 25 -4.64 -7.74 -11.18
C ALA A 25 -5.38 -8.22 -12.45
N ILE A 26 -5.08 -7.62 -13.61
CA ILE A 26 -5.62 -8.08 -14.90
C ILE A 26 -5.08 -9.48 -15.24
N ILE A 27 -3.79 -9.73 -15.01
CA ILE A 27 -3.19 -11.06 -15.22
C ILE A 27 -3.86 -12.09 -14.32
N LEU A 28 -4.10 -11.77 -13.04
CA LEU A 28 -4.81 -12.65 -12.10
C LEU A 28 -6.23 -12.96 -12.60
N PHE A 29 -6.94 -11.94 -13.08
CA PHE A 29 -8.29 -12.09 -13.64
C PHE A 29 -8.31 -12.97 -14.88
N VAL A 30 -7.35 -12.80 -15.81
CA VAL A 30 -7.25 -13.64 -17.02
C VAL A 30 -6.79 -15.06 -16.67
N GLY A 31 -5.83 -15.19 -15.75
CA GLY A 31 -5.31 -16.47 -15.25
C GLY A 31 -6.43 -17.36 -14.72
N ALA A 32 -7.39 -16.79 -13.99
CA ALA A 32 -8.56 -17.51 -13.51
C ALA A 32 -9.36 -18.26 -14.61
N PHE A 33 -9.28 -17.84 -15.87
CA PHE A 33 -10.01 -18.49 -16.98
C PHE A 33 -9.14 -19.31 -17.93
N VAL A 34 -7.82 -19.13 -17.89
CA VAL A 34 -6.88 -19.67 -18.89
C VAL A 34 -5.84 -20.59 -18.28
N ASP A 35 -5.56 -20.46 -16.99
CA ASP A 35 -4.68 -21.34 -16.25
C ASP A 35 -5.46 -22.53 -15.71
N ASP A 36 -5.08 -23.74 -16.12
CA ASP A 36 -5.73 -24.98 -15.71
C ASP A 36 -5.67 -25.18 -14.19
N ASP A 37 -4.61 -24.69 -13.53
CA ASP A 37 -4.43 -24.79 -12.08
C ASP A 37 -5.37 -23.83 -11.31
N MET A 38 -5.83 -22.74 -11.94
CA MET A 38 -6.76 -21.78 -11.34
C MET A 38 -8.23 -22.05 -11.71
N ASN A 39 -8.47 -22.90 -12.71
CA ASN A 39 -9.77 -23.08 -13.32
C ASN A 39 -10.80 -23.72 -12.37
N ASP A 40 -10.35 -24.58 -11.46
CA ASP A 40 -11.23 -25.20 -10.47
C ASP A 40 -11.75 -24.19 -9.43
N GLU A 41 -11.09 -23.03 -9.30
CA GLU A 41 -11.37 -21.99 -8.30
C GLU A 41 -11.64 -20.61 -8.95
N VAL A 42 -12.12 -20.58 -10.20
CA VAL A 42 -12.31 -19.34 -11.00
C VAL A 42 -13.00 -18.24 -10.20
N VAL A 43 -14.07 -18.59 -9.49
CA VAL A 43 -14.88 -17.61 -8.74
C VAL A 43 -14.05 -16.93 -7.66
N GLY A 44 -13.22 -17.68 -6.92
CA GLY A 44 -12.36 -17.13 -5.88
C GLY A 44 -11.31 -16.20 -6.46
N TRP A 45 -10.62 -16.64 -7.51
CA TRP A 45 -9.58 -15.86 -8.18
C TRP A 45 -10.11 -14.58 -8.85
N VAL A 46 -11.30 -14.64 -9.46
CA VAL A 46 -11.96 -13.47 -10.04
C VAL A 46 -12.32 -12.44 -8.97
N ILE A 47 -12.89 -12.88 -7.85
CA ILE A 47 -13.23 -11.99 -6.74
C ILE A 47 -11.97 -11.35 -6.16
N LEU A 48 -10.92 -12.14 -5.91
CA LEU A 48 -9.64 -11.63 -5.41
C LEU A 48 -9.02 -10.60 -6.38
N GLY A 49 -9.04 -10.88 -7.69
CA GLY A 49 -8.56 -9.95 -8.71
C GLY A 49 -9.31 -8.62 -8.77
N VAL A 50 -10.61 -8.60 -8.46
CA VAL A 50 -11.35 -7.34 -8.30
C VAL A 50 -10.85 -6.56 -7.09
N GLY A 51 -10.58 -7.22 -5.96
CA GLY A 51 -10.00 -6.60 -4.78
C GLY A 51 -8.63 -5.99 -5.04
N GLU A 52 -7.74 -6.76 -5.67
CA GLU A 52 -6.41 -6.31 -6.09
C GLU A 52 -6.49 -5.11 -7.05
N LEU A 53 -7.42 -5.13 -8.01
CA LEU A 53 -7.61 -4.01 -8.93
C LEU A 53 -8.02 -2.72 -8.19
N ILE A 54 -8.89 -2.82 -7.18
CA ILE A 54 -9.27 -1.68 -6.35
C ILE A 54 -8.04 -1.13 -5.60
N CYS A 55 -7.24 -2.00 -4.98
CA CYS A 55 -6.01 -1.63 -4.30
C CYS A 55 -4.99 -0.98 -5.24
N ALA A 56 -4.84 -1.52 -6.44
CA ALA A 56 -3.95 -0.97 -7.47
C ALA A 56 -4.38 0.45 -7.90
N ILE A 57 -5.68 0.66 -8.10
CA ILE A 57 -6.26 1.97 -8.40
C ILE A 57 -5.99 2.96 -7.26
N ILE A 58 -6.07 2.51 -6.00
CA ILE A 58 -5.77 3.31 -4.82
C ILE A 58 -4.31 3.77 -4.81
N TYR A 59 -3.35 2.86 -5.04
CA TYR A 59 -1.92 3.23 -5.12
C TYR A 59 -1.65 4.15 -6.31
N PHE A 60 -2.24 3.88 -7.47
CA PHE A 60 -2.13 4.73 -8.66
C PHE A 60 -2.60 6.16 -8.37
N ALA A 61 -3.78 6.28 -7.77
CA ALA A 61 -4.40 7.53 -7.35
C ALA A 61 -3.51 8.31 -6.37
N PHE A 62 -3.02 7.64 -5.34
CA PHE A 62 -2.16 8.25 -4.33
C PHE A 62 -0.84 8.74 -4.94
N GLY A 63 -0.18 7.93 -5.77
CA GLY A 63 1.02 8.34 -6.49
C GLY A 63 0.78 9.56 -7.38
N GLN A 64 -0.34 9.60 -8.09
CA GLN A 64 -0.72 10.75 -8.91
C GLN A 64 -0.93 12.02 -8.06
N GLN A 65 -1.53 11.91 -6.88
CA GLN A 65 -1.75 13.02 -5.96
C GLN A 65 -0.42 13.65 -5.52
N ILE A 66 0.56 12.83 -5.11
CA ILE A 66 1.87 13.31 -4.69
C ILE A 66 2.61 14.00 -5.85
N ARG A 67 2.60 13.40 -7.04
CA ARG A 67 3.25 13.95 -8.24
C ARG A 67 2.63 15.28 -8.68
N GLY A 68 1.31 15.37 -8.60
CA GLY A 68 0.51 16.52 -9.01
C GLY A 68 0.74 17.77 -8.16
N GLY A 69 1.27 17.61 -6.94
CA GLY A 69 1.71 18.73 -6.11
C GLY A 69 0.59 19.72 -5.79
N LYS A 70 -0.53 19.20 -5.29
CA LYS A 70 -1.68 19.85 -4.63
C LYS A 70 -2.85 18.87 -4.73
N GLN A 71 -3.69 18.80 -3.70
CA GLN A 71 -4.90 17.98 -3.61
C GLN A 71 -5.49 17.68 -4.99
N VAL A 72 -5.15 16.50 -5.53
CA VAL A 72 -5.75 16.03 -6.77
C VAL A 72 -7.13 15.56 -6.36
N HIS A 73 -8.07 16.49 -6.37
CA HIS A 73 -9.50 16.25 -6.26
C HIS A 73 -9.92 15.52 -7.54
N ASN A 74 -9.57 14.23 -7.62
CA ASN A 74 -10.07 13.34 -8.64
C ASN A 74 -11.37 12.79 -8.08
N LYS A 75 -12.49 13.07 -8.76
CA LYS A 75 -13.83 12.63 -8.36
C LYS A 75 -13.92 11.13 -8.02
N ILE A 76 -13.03 10.29 -8.54
CA ILE A 76 -12.94 8.88 -8.19
C ILE A 76 -12.26 8.70 -6.81
N ILE A 77 -11.14 9.39 -6.59
CA ILE A 77 -10.38 9.39 -5.32
C ILE A 77 -11.22 9.99 -4.18
N ASP A 78 -11.88 11.13 -4.43
CA ASP A 78 -12.71 11.81 -3.43
C ASP A 78 -13.94 10.97 -3.05
N LYS A 79 -14.50 10.20 -4.00
CA LYS A 79 -15.62 9.29 -3.74
C LYS A 79 -15.23 8.02 -3.00
N LEU A 80 -13.97 7.60 -3.12
CA LEU A 80 -13.46 6.43 -2.41
C LEU A 80 -12.99 6.77 -0.99
N GLU A 81 -12.91 8.07 -0.62
CA GLU A 81 -12.41 8.57 0.68
C GLU A 81 -11.01 8.02 1.05
N VAL A 82 -10.26 7.58 0.04
CA VAL A 82 -8.94 6.92 0.20
C VAL A 82 -7.85 7.92 0.61
N THR A 83 -8.08 9.21 0.33
CA THR A 83 -7.14 10.29 0.64
C THR A 83 -7.74 11.19 1.70
N SER A 84 -7.05 11.33 2.83
CA SER A 84 -7.54 11.98 4.05
C SER A 84 -7.65 13.51 3.98
N GLY A 85 -7.42 14.10 2.81
CA GLY A 85 -7.34 15.55 2.63
C GLY A 85 -6.05 16.19 3.16
N GLU A 86 -5.12 15.40 3.72
CA GLU A 86 -3.84 15.91 4.21
C GLU A 86 -2.96 16.49 3.09
N ASP A 87 -2.13 17.46 3.49
CA ASP A 87 -1.22 18.14 2.58
C ASP A 87 -0.04 17.23 2.18
N THR A 88 -0.19 16.56 1.04
CA THR A 88 0.86 15.74 0.41
C THR A 88 2.01 16.57 -0.16
N SER A 89 2.05 17.89 0.06
CA SER A 89 3.22 18.72 -0.26
C SER A 89 4.37 18.55 0.74
N SER A 90 4.08 18.03 1.93
CA SER A 90 5.07 17.82 3.00
C SER A 90 5.49 16.35 3.12
N LYS A 91 6.75 16.10 3.51
CA LYS A 91 7.28 14.75 3.77
C LYS A 91 6.45 13.99 4.81
N PHE A 92 6.05 14.67 5.89
CA PHE A 92 5.18 14.11 6.92
C PHE A 92 3.82 13.71 6.33
N GLY A 93 3.17 14.59 5.56
CA GLY A 93 1.88 14.29 4.94
C GLY A 93 1.93 13.14 3.94
N VAL A 94 3.01 13.02 3.15
CA VAL A 94 3.19 11.85 2.27
C VAL A 94 3.38 10.57 3.08
N LEU A 95 4.14 10.62 4.17
CA LEU A 95 4.39 9.47 5.03
C LEU A 95 3.12 8.99 5.74
N THR A 96 2.36 9.89 6.37
CA THR A 96 1.10 9.56 7.04
C THR A 96 0.05 9.08 6.04
N GLN A 97 -0.03 9.71 4.86
CA GLN A 97 -0.95 9.28 3.82
C GLN A 97 -0.58 7.90 3.25
N LEU A 98 0.71 7.54 3.18
CA LEU A 98 1.11 6.17 2.83
C LEU A 98 0.62 5.16 3.88
N VAL A 99 0.74 5.47 5.17
CA VAL A 99 0.22 4.63 6.26
C VAL A 99 -1.31 4.46 6.11
N HIS A 100 -2.04 5.53 5.81
CA HIS A 100 -3.47 5.47 5.55
C HIS A 100 -3.81 4.55 4.36
N VAL A 101 -3.11 4.75 3.24
CA VAL A 101 -3.31 3.96 2.02
C VAL A 101 -3.05 2.48 2.27
N VAL A 102 -1.94 2.14 2.92
CA VAL A 102 -1.62 0.74 3.27
C VAL A 102 -2.75 0.17 4.12
N GLY A 103 -3.14 0.84 5.21
CA GLY A 103 -4.23 0.36 6.09
C GLY A 103 -5.55 0.15 5.35
N TYR A 104 -5.92 1.08 4.46
CA TYR A 104 -7.13 0.96 3.65
C TYR A 104 -7.05 -0.21 2.66
N THR A 105 -5.93 -0.36 1.95
CA THR A 105 -5.75 -1.48 1.01
C THR A 105 -5.74 -2.84 1.71
N THR A 106 -5.17 -2.93 2.91
CA THR A 106 -5.23 -4.16 3.73
C THR A 106 -6.67 -4.51 4.12
N VAL A 107 -7.49 -3.51 4.49
CA VAL A 107 -8.92 -3.75 4.76
C VAL A 107 -9.64 -4.24 3.51
N VAL A 108 -9.41 -3.61 2.34
CA VAL A 108 -10.02 -4.03 1.08
C VAL A 108 -9.64 -5.47 0.76
N ILE A 109 -8.35 -5.81 0.76
CA ILE A 109 -7.85 -7.16 0.52
C ILE A 109 -8.50 -8.16 1.49
N GLY A 110 -8.56 -7.85 2.79
CA GLY A 110 -9.19 -8.74 3.78
C GLY A 110 -10.67 -9.02 3.49
N ILE A 111 -11.44 -8.01 3.05
CA ILE A 111 -12.84 -8.19 2.61
C ILE A 111 -12.91 -9.12 1.40
N PHE A 112 -12.06 -8.90 0.39
CA PHE A 112 -12.07 -9.70 -0.83
C PHE A 112 -11.56 -11.13 -0.63
N TYR A 113 -10.65 -11.38 0.32
CA TYR A 113 -10.30 -12.73 0.75
C TYR A 113 -11.49 -13.46 1.38
N ILE A 114 -12.26 -12.80 2.25
CA ILE A 114 -13.45 -13.40 2.88
C ILE A 114 -14.56 -13.66 1.85
N ILE A 115 -14.78 -12.76 0.90
CA ILE A 115 -15.82 -12.96 -0.13
C ILE A 115 -15.35 -14.00 -1.16
N GLY A 116 -14.07 -13.96 -1.54
CA GLY A 116 -13.46 -14.89 -2.48
C GLY A 116 -13.34 -16.31 -1.93
N SER A 117 -13.30 -16.48 -0.60
CA SER A 117 -13.17 -17.79 0.05
C SER A 117 -14.23 -18.80 -0.37
N PHE A 118 -15.43 -18.35 -0.75
CA PHE A 118 -16.51 -19.23 -1.21
C PHE A 118 -16.24 -19.86 -2.59
N GLY A 119 -15.21 -19.40 -3.30
CA GLY A 119 -14.75 -19.96 -4.56
C GLY A 119 -13.40 -20.68 -4.47
N PHE A 120 -12.87 -20.90 -3.26
CA PHE A 120 -11.64 -21.67 -3.00
C PHE A 120 -11.95 -22.96 -2.24
N ASP A 121 -11.13 -23.99 -2.43
CA ASP A 121 -11.26 -25.27 -1.73
C ASP A 121 -10.96 -25.13 -0.23
N ASP A 122 -9.96 -24.31 0.14
CA ASP A 122 -9.68 -23.96 1.54
C ASP A 122 -10.43 -22.69 1.98
N ILE A 123 -11.74 -22.85 2.13
CA ILE A 123 -12.64 -21.80 2.65
C ILE A 123 -12.15 -21.32 4.02
N GLY A 124 -11.78 -22.26 4.91
CA GLY A 124 -11.42 -21.96 6.29
C GLY A 124 -10.16 -21.12 6.40
N GLY A 125 -9.09 -21.52 5.70
CA GLY A 125 -7.83 -20.76 5.66
C GLY A 125 -8.02 -19.37 5.06
N SER A 126 -8.76 -19.26 3.96
CA SER A 126 -9.01 -17.98 3.28
C SER A 126 -9.79 -16.99 4.15
N ILE A 127 -10.82 -17.44 4.86
CA ILE A 127 -11.57 -16.61 5.81
C ILE A 127 -10.66 -16.12 6.94
N VAL A 128 -9.83 -17.01 7.51
CA VAL A 128 -8.92 -16.64 8.61
C VAL A 128 -7.92 -15.58 8.16
N THR A 129 -7.33 -15.75 6.98
CA THR A 129 -6.42 -14.75 6.38
C THR A 129 -7.12 -13.40 6.24
N GLY A 130 -8.32 -13.37 5.64
CA GLY A 130 -9.03 -12.11 5.47
C GLY A 130 -9.45 -11.44 6.78
N ILE A 131 -9.78 -12.20 7.84
CA ILE A 131 -10.06 -11.64 9.17
C ILE A 131 -8.79 -11.02 9.78
N ILE A 132 -7.64 -11.69 9.64
CA ILE A 132 -6.35 -11.16 10.11
C ILE A 132 -6.04 -9.84 9.41
N ASP A 133 -6.19 -9.79 8.08
CA ASP A 133 -5.95 -8.58 7.29
C ASP A 133 -6.89 -7.44 7.69
N LEU A 134 -8.18 -7.73 7.93
CA LEU A 134 -9.11 -6.74 8.45
C LEU A 134 -8.65 -6.14 9.78
N ILE A 135 -8.24 -6.98 10.73
CA ILE A 135 -7.76 -6.52 12.04
C ILE A 135 -6.50 -5.67 11.88
N ILE A 136 -5.53 -6.12 11.09
CA ILE A 136 -4.28 -5.39 10.83
C ILE A 136 -4.58 -4.05 10.16
N GLY A 137 -5.40 -4.04 9.11
CA GLY A 137 -5.77 -2.81 8.40
C GLY A 137 -6.46 -1.79 9.31
N ILE A 138 -7.38 -2.23 10.18
CA ILE A 138 -8.03 -1.35 11.18
C ILE A 138 -7.01 -0.78 12.16
N ILE A 139 -6.05 -1.58 12.64
CA ILE A 139 -4.99 -1.11 13.54
C ILE A 139 -4.13 -0.05 12.84
N ILE A 140 -3.75 -0.27 11.57
CA ILE A 140 -2.97 0.69 10.78
C ILE A 140 -3.75 2.01 10.59
N LEU A 141 -5.04 1.94 10.29
CA LEU A 141 -5.89 3.13 10.16
C LEU A 141 -6.06 3.88 11.49
N TRP A 142 -6.12 3.16 12.61
CA TRP A 142 -6.13 3.76 13.94
C TRP A 142 -4.80 4.46 14.25
N VAL A 143 -3.67 3.83 13.91
CA VAL A 143 -2.33 4.42 14.00
C VAL A 143 -2.26 5.71 13.20
N TYR A 144 -2.71 5.68 11.94
CA TYR A 144 -2.77 6.87 11.09
C TYR A 144 -3.53 8.01 11.79
N LYS A 145 -4.76 7.74 12.24
CA LYS A 145 -5.60 8.74 12.94
C LYS A 145 -4.92 9.29 14.19
N LYS A 146 -4.17 8.46 14.91
CA LYS A 146 -3.48 8.88 16.12
C LYS A 146 -2.29 9.80 15.82
N ILE A 147 -1.53 9.50 14.76
CA ILE A 147 -0.39 10.32 14.32
C ILE A 147 -0.86 11.69 13.79
N THR A 148 -2.04 11.74 13.19
CA THR A 148 -2.57 12.95 12.53
C THR A 148 -3.55 13.76 13.37
N ASP A 149 -3.78 13.38 14.64
CA ASP A 149 -4.72 14.06 15.54
C ASP A 149 -4.25 15.46 16.02
N GLY A 150 -3.00 15.83 15.69
CA GLY A 150 -2.39 17.12 16.02
C GLY A 150 -1.89 17.24 17.47
N ASN A 151 -2.10 16.23 18.31
CA ASN A 151 -1.65 16.21 19.70
C ASN A 151 -0.35 15.43 19.82
N VAL A 152 0.71 16.12 20.24
CA VAL A 152 2.01 15.48 20.48
C VAL A 152 2.03 14.87 21.88
N THR A 153 2.13 13.54 21.94
CA THR A 153 2.11 12.73 23.16
C THR A 153 3.31 11.78 23.22
N THR A 154 3.56 11.16 24.38
CA THR A 154 4.57 10.10 24.53
C THR A 154 4.31 8.94 23.57
N PHE A 155 3.05 8.67 23.26
CA PHE A 155 2.67 7.61 22.34
C PHE A 155 3.19 7.86 20.92
N ASP A 156 3.23 9.12 20.47
CA ASP A 156 3.70 9.45 19.11
C ASP A 156 5.20 9.21 18.95
N LYS A 157 5.97 9.41 20.03
CA LYS A 157 7.39 9.01 20.06
C LYS A 157 7.56 7.51 19.91
N VAL A 158 6.70 6.72 20.56
CA VAL A 158 6.70 5.26 20.41
C VAL A 158 6.32 4.88 18.98
N MET A 159 5.29 5.51 18.42
CA MET A 159 4.86 5.28 17.03
C MET A 159 5.97 5.60 16.03
N TRP A 160 6.76 6.65 16.27
CA TRP A 160 7.92 6.97 15.45
C TRP A 160 8.94 5.83 15.41
N VAL A 161 9.28 5.26 16.58
CA VAL A 161 10.18 4.10 16.67
C VAL A 161 9.59 2.88 15.96
N VAL A 162 8.30 2.61 16.17
CA VAL A 162 7.60 1.48 15.52
C VAL A 162 7.62 1.62 14.00
N LEU A 163 7.31 2.81 13.47
CA LEU A 163 7.34 3.06 12.03
C LEU A 163 8.73 2.88 11.42
N ILE A 164 9.80 3.27 12.13
CA ILE A 164 11.17 2.98 11.68
C ILE A 164 11.40 1.48 11.54
N VAL A 165 11.02 0.69 12.54
CA VAL A 165 11.16 -0.77 12.50
C VAL A 165 10.34 -1.35 11.35
N VAL A 166 9.10 -0.89 11.16
CA VAL A 166 8.23 -1.32 10.06
C VAL A 166 8.85 -0.99 8.71
N PHE A 167 9.36 0.23 8.49
CA PHE A 167 10.00 0.58 7.22
C PHE A 167 11.26 -0.24 6.95
N ILE A 168 12.04 -0.59 7.98
CA ILE A 168 13.19 -1.50 7.83
C ILE A 168 12.71 -2.89 7.39
N ILE A 169 11.64 -3.41 7.99
CA ILE A 169 11.04 -4.69 7.57
C ILE A 169 10.54 -4.58 6.12
N CYS A 170 9.84 -3.52 5.76
CA CYS A 170 9.35 -3.29 4.40
C CYS A 170 10.50 -3.21 3.37
N ILE A 171 11.63 -2.60 3.71
CA ILE A 171 12.83 -2.58 2.86
C ILE A 171 13.35 -4.00 2.63
N ILE A 172 13.44 -4.82 3.68
CA ILE A 172 13.88 -6.21 3.58
C ILE A 172 12.88 -7.00 2.72
N SER A 173 11.58 -6.88 2.98
CA SER A 173 10.53 -7.52 2.19
C SER A 173 10.58 -7.11 0.72
N ALA A 174 10.81 -5.84 0.41
CA ALA A 174 10.95 -5.35 -0.96
C ALA A 174 12.18 -5.94 -1.67
N LEU A 175 13.29 -6.17 -0.96
CA LEU A 175 14.47 -6.84 -1.51
C LEU A 175 14.22 -8.33 -1.77
N LEU A 176 13.47 -8.99 -0.88
CA LEU A 176 13.11 -10.41 -1.06
C LEU A 176 12.13 -10.60 -2.21
N SER A 177 11.15 -9.69 -2.37
CA SER A 177 10.14 -9.79 -3.43
C SER A 177 10.71 -9.62 -4.83
N MET A 178 11.88 -8.99 -4.99
CA MET A 178 12.57 -8.85 -6.29
C MET A 178 12.87 -10.19 -6.96
N PHE A 179 12.96 -11.26 -6.19
CA PHE A 179 13.29 -12.60 -6.67
C PHE A 179 12.07 -13.54 -6.63
N GLY A 180 10.86 -13.00 -6.44
CA GLY A 180 9.63 -13.77 -6.41
C GLY A 180 8.97 -13.88 -7.79
N GLY A 181 8.66 -15.10 -8.21
CA GLY A 181 7.84 -15.40 -9.39
C GLY A 181 8.61 -15.91 -10.60
N ASP A 182 7.88 -16.33 -11.63
CA ASP A 182 8.40 -16.94 -12.85
C ASP A 182 7.94 -16.17 -14.10
N GLY A 183 8.69 -16.30 -15.21
CA GLY A 183 8.33 -15.73 -16.51
C GLY A 183 8.15 -14.21 -16.49
N VAL A 184 7.00 -13.72 -16.98
CA VAL A 184 6.65 -12.28 -16.97
C VAL A 184 6.42 -11.77 -15.55
N GLY A 185 5.96 -12.63 -14.64
CA GLY A 185 5.75 -12.31 -13.23
C GLY A 185 7.06 -11.89 -12.55
N LEU A 186 8.18 -12.56 -12.85
CA LEU A 186 9.49 -12.21 -12.31
C LEU A 186 9.90 -10.77 -12.66
N ILE A 187 9.66 -10.33 -13.90
CA ILE A 187 10.01 -8.98 -14.34
C ILE A 187 9.16 -7.94 -13.61
N ILE A 188 7.86 -8.21 -13.45
CA ILE A 188 6.94 -7.33 -12.71
C ILE A 188 7.39 -7.25 -11.24
N SER A 189 7.61 -8.38 -10.58
CA SER A 189 8.08 -8.46 -9.19
C SER A 189 9.41 -7.74 -8.97
N LEU A 190 10.35 -7.86 -9.91
CA LEU A 190 11.62 -7.15 -9.86
C LEU A 190 11.42 -5.63 -9.88
N ILE A 191 10.62 -5.12 -10.82
CA ILE A 191 10.38 -3.67 -10.96
C ILE A 191 9.61 -3.15 -9.74
N VAL A 192 8.52 -3.82 -9.33
CA VAL A 192 7.73 -3.46 -8.14
C VAL A 192 8.61 -3.48 -6.88
N GLY A 193 9.47 -4.49 -6.71
CA GLY A 193 10.42 -4.59 -5.61
C GLY A 193 11.40 -3.41 -5.56
N ILE A 194 11.96 -3.00 -6.71
CA ILE A 194 12.84 -1.82 -6.81
C ILE A 194 12.11 -0.54 -6.45
N LEU A 195 10.89 -0.35 -6.96
CA LEU A 195 10.10 0.85 -6.68
C LEU A 195 9.71 0.91 -5.20
N ASN A 196 9.26 -0.21 -4.62
CA ASN A 196 8.94 -0.31 -3.19
C ASN A 196 10.17 -0.03 -2.33
N PHE A 197 11.33 -0.59 -2.68
CA PHE A 197 12.59 -0.31 -2.00
C PHE A 197 12.92 1.19 -1.99
N ILE A 198 12.77 1.88 -3.13
CA ILE A 198 12.98 3.33 -3.23
C ILE A 198 11.99 4.08 -2.31
N VAL A 199 10.70 3.74 -2.37
CA VAL A 199 9.66 4.39 -1.55
C VAL A 199 9.99 4.22 -0.06
N TYR A 200 10.27 3.01 0.40
CA TYR A 200 10.50 2.73 1.82
C TYR A 200 11.82 3.33 2.35
N ILE A 201 12.87 3.39 1.52
CA ILE A 201 14.08 4.13 1.89
C ILE A 201 13.80 5.62 2.05
N CYS A 202 13.06 6.23 1.11
CA CYS A 202 12.70 7.64 1.23
C CYS A 202 11.89 7.91 2.50
N MET A 203 10.89 7.06 2.81
CA MET A 203 10.11 7.18 4.04
C MET A 203 11.00 7.05 5.29
N LEU A 204 11.90 6.08 5.31
CA LEU A 204 12.83 5.88 6.41
C LEU A 204 13.76 7.09 6.59
N VAL A 205 14.30 7.65 5.51
CA VAL A 205 15.14 8.85 5.58
C VAL A 205 14.33 10.04 6.11
N TRP A 206 13.11 10.24 5.64
CA TRP A 206 12.24 11.33 6.10
C TRP A 206 11.88 11.23 7.57
N MET A 207 11.79 10.03 8.14
CA MET A 207 11.60 9.85 9.59
C MET A 207 12.72 10.51 10.42
N PHE A 208 13.90 10.73 9.85
CA PHE A 208 15.02 11.39 10.53
C PHE A 208 15.10 12.90 10.33
N ASP A 209 14.28 13.48 9.44
CA ASP A 209 14.20 14.93 9.23
C ASP A 209 13.66 15.65 10.45
N ALA A 210 14.18 16.86 10.72
CA ALA A 210 13.80 17.67 11.87
C ALA A 210 12.31 18.01 11.88
N ASP A 211 11.74 18.38 10.73
CA ASP A 211 10.33 18.74 10.61
C ASP A 211 9.40 17.55 10.88
N VAL A 212 9.80 16.35 10.45
CA VAL A 212 9.04 15.11 10.68
C VAL A 212 9.14 14.69 12.14
N LYS A 213 10.35 14.69 12.71
CA LYS A 213 10.58 14.40 14.14
C LYS A 213 9.76 15.31 15.06
N ALA A 214 9.72 16.60 14.75
CA ALA A 214 8.93 17.56 15.53
C ALA A 214 7.44 17.19 15.58
N LYS A 215 6.88 16.64 14.50
CA LYS A 215 5.48 16.15 14.47
C LYS A 215 5.23 14.94 15.36
N PHE A 216 6.27 14.14 15.62
CA PHE A 216 6.22 13.03 16.58
C PHE A 216 6.69 13.42 18.00
N GLY A 217 7.02 14.70 18.23
CA GLY A 217 7.50 15.19 19.54
C GLY A 217 8.93 14.82 19.89
N MET A 218 9.74 14.51 18.87
CA MET A 218 11.15 14.13 18.98
C MET A 218 12.07 15.35 18.88
#